data_AF-A0A024TMB9-F1
#
_entry.id   AF-A0A024TMB9-F1
#
_cell.length_a   1.000
_cell.length_b   1.000
_cell.length_c   1.000
_cell.angle_alpha   90.00
_cell.angle_beta   90.00
_cell.angle_gamma   90.00
#
_symmetry.space_group_name_H-M   'P 1'
#
loop_
_entity.id
_entity.type
_entity.pdbx_description
1 polymer ?
#
loop_
_entity_poly.entity_id
_entity_poly.type
_entity_poly.pdbx_seq_one_letter_code
_entity_poly.pdbx_strand_id
1 'polypeptide(L)'
;MQRRCVSFLDATSGAAYLRSQVRVELSSAYNRKVHPSMALEQSIHDTWETKLAANPQLFNGTKFRLSEFAATPTELHMKWGLTDYKTYLGLCSRCDVVSTLGTPTHPDVSMYLSNKIGVAAALVTADDKLCFLKRSATVGAYPNLLDVPGGHPEPTHIDIDWRSLPTVPDGATNDRCVDEFFDSITTEICEEVNVPLATLSPPRLLGVTMQGKAATPSFAFLVQCSLDAAAVAGCYDQGPVDQYEATKLIFQSTQNVVNSWRSVGLTPSAAGCIELLGRYLEYDHVA
;
A
#
# COMPACT_ATOMS: atom_id res chain seq x y z
N MET A 1 1.41 -17.16 0.76
CA MET A 1 0.17 -16.39 1.00
C MET A 1 -0.45 -16.05 -0.35
N GLN A 2 -1.78 -16.08 -0.48
CA GLN A 2 -2.45 -15.73 -1.73
C GLN A 2 -2.24 -14.24 -2.03
N ARG A 3 -1.73 -13.91 -3.22
CA ARG A 3 -1.63 -12.54 -3.75
C ARG A 3 -1.73 -12.56 -5.27
N ARG A 4 -2.13 -11.43 -5.85
CA ARG A 4 -2.16 -11.23 -7.30
C ARG A 4 -1.60 -9.86 -7.64
N CYS A 5 -0.54 -9.81 -8.45
CA CYS A 5 -0.02 -8.56 -8.96
C CYS A 5 -0.73 -8.17 -10.25
N VAL A 6 -1.03 -6.89 -10.40
CA VAL A 6 -1.40 -6.27 -11.67
C VAL A 6 -0.29 -5.31 -12.03
N SER A 7 0.45 -5.63 -13.09
CA SER A 7 1.52 -4.79 -13.60
C SER A 7 0.93 -3.71 -14.51
N PHE A 8 1.22 -2.46 -14.23
CA PHE A 8 0.82 -1.36 -15.12
C PHE A 8 1.73 -1.25 -16.33
N LEU A 9 2.92 -1.84 -16.25
CA LEU A 9 3.90 -1.95 -17.34
C LEU A 9 3.29 -2.65 -18.57
N ASP A 10 2.33 -3.55 -18.35
CA ASP A 10 1.63 -4.26 -19.44
C ASP A 10 0.75 -3.32 -20.26
N ALA A 11 0.18 -2.29 -19.62
CA ALA A 11 -0.62 -1.28 -20.31
C ALA A 11 0.25 -0.24 -21.02
N THR A 12 1.42 0.08 -20.46
CA THR A 12 2.32 1.16 -20.90
C THR A 12 3.50 0.68 -21.75
N SER A 13 3.55 -0.61 -22.08
CA SER A 13 4.66 -1.22 -22.84
C SER A 13 6.02 -1.05 -22.16
N GLY A 14 6.06 -1.27 -20.85
CA GLY A 14 7.29 -1.31 -20.05
C GLY A 14 7.55 -0.07 -19.17
N ALA A 15 6.80 1.02 -19.35
CA ALA A 15 7.01 2.25 -18.58
C ALA A 15 6.23 2.28 -17.26
N ALA A 16 6.84 2.75 -16.19
CA ALA A 16 6.12 3.04 -14.94
C ALA A 16 5.31 4.34 -15.07
N TYR A 17 4.14 4.44 -14.43
CA TYR A 17 3.39 5.70 -14.42
C TYR A 17 4.09 6.74 -13.54
N LEU A 18 4.09 7.98 -14.04
CA LEU A 18 4.46 9.16 -13.29
C LEU A 18 3.24 9.80 -12.62
N ARG A 19 3.45 10.69 -11.64
CA ARG A 19 2.39 11.45 -10.96
C ARG A 19 1.42 12.10 -11.95
N SER A 20 1.94 12.72 -13.01
CA SER A 20 1.15 13.40 -14.04
C SER A 20 0.23 12.49 -14.86
N GLN A 21 0.45 11.17 -14.81
CA GLN A 21 -0.33 10.15 -15.52
C GLN A 21 -1.33 9.43 -14.60
N VAL A 22 -1.52 9.90 -13.38
CA VAL A 22 -2.48 9.33 -12.44
C VAL A 22 -3.64 10.31 -12.26
N ARG A 23 -4.86 9.78 -12.28
CA ARG A 23 -6.09 10.49 -11.96
C ARG A 23 -6.83 9.75 -10.87
N VAL A 24 -7.37 10.52 -9.93
CA VAL A 24 -8.25 10.04 -8.88
C VAL A 24 -9.62 10.68 -9.08
N GLU A 25 -10.68 9.91 -8.84
CA GLU A 25 -12.03 10.43 -8.64
C GLU A 25 -12.45 10.10 -7.20
N LEU A 26 -12.42 11.07 -6.30
CA LEU A 26 -12.87 10.89 -4.93
C LEU A 26 -14.38 11.17 -4.84
N SER A 27 -15.15 10.24 -4.30
CA SER A 27 -16.57 10.46 -3.99
C SER A 27 -17.10 9.47 -2.95
N SER A 28 -18.07 9.92 -2.16
CA SER A 28 -18.88 9.08 -1.27
C SER A 28 -19.62 7.95 -2.00
N ALA A 29 -19.87 8.09 -3.31
CA ALA A 29 -20.45 7.04 -4.14
C ALA A 29 -19.58 5.77 -4.20
N TYR A 30 -18.26 5.94 -4.04
CA TYR A 30 -17.23 4.90 -4.05
C TYR A 30 -16.88 4.38 -2.65
N ASN A 31 -17.65 4.77 -1.63
CA ASN A 31 -17.56 4.14 -0.32
C ASN A 31 -18.03 2.68 -0.38
N ARG A 32 -17.57 1.90 0.60
CA ARG A 32 -18.06 0.54 0.84
C ARG A 32 -19.58 0.55 0.98
N LYS A 33 -20.26 -0.42 0.36
CA LYS A 33 -21.69 -0.67 0.59
C LYS A 33 -21.86 -1.47 1.89
N VAL A 34 -22.88 -1.13 2.67
CA VAL A 34 -23.26 -1.91 3.85
C VAL A 34 -23.79 -3.25 3.39
N HIS A 35 -23.30 -4.33 4.00
CA HIS A 35 -23.74 -5.67 3.66
C HIS A 35 -25.14 -5.95 4.22
N PRO A 36 -26.02 -6.68 3.50
CA PRO A 36 -27.40 -6.94 3.96
C PRO A 36 -27.50 -7.74 5.27
N SER A 37 -26.49 -8.56 5.57
CA SER A 37 -26.41 -9.28 6.85
C SER A 37 -26.02 -8.34 7.99
N MET A 38 -27.01 -7.99 8.82
CA MET A 38 -26.77 -7.20 10.04
C MET A 38 -25.80 -7.88 11.01
N ALA A 39 -25.82 -9.22 11.08
CA ALA A 39 -24.90 -9.97 11.93
C ALA A 39 -23.44 -9.81 11.50
N LEU A 40 -23.20 -9.74 10.18
CA LEU A 40 -21.87 -9.45 9.66
C LEU A 40 -21.43 -8.03 10.03
N GLU A 41 -22.28 -7.02 9.81
CA GLU A 41 -21.95 -5.62 10.14
C GLU A 41 -21.70 -5.45 11.64
N GLN A 42 -22.47 -6.14 12.48
CA GLN A 42 -22.23 -6.18 13.93
C GLN A 42 -20.89 -6.84 14.26
N SER A 43 -20.51 -7.93 13.58
CA SER A 43 -19.22 -8.60 13.82
C SER A 43 -17.99 -7.70 13.59
N ILE A 44 -18.10 -6.68 12.73
CA ILE A 44 -17.05 -5.67 12.53
C ILE A 44 -16.86 -4.87 13.82
N HIS A 45 -17.97 -4.48 14.46
CA HIS A 45 -17.97 -3.78 15.73
C HIS A 45 -17.42 -4.64 16.86
N ASP A 46 -17.89 -5.89 16.98
CA ASP A 46 -17.47 -6.82 18.04
C ASP A 46 -15.97 -7.13 17.93
N THR A 47 -15.47 -7.31 16.70
CA THR A 47 -14.04 -7.51 16.43
C THR A 47 -13.21 -6.30 16.88
N TRP A 48 -13.71 -5.09 16.63
CA TRP A 48 -13.04 -3.87 17.05
C TRP A 48 -13.00 -3.73 18.57
N GLU A 49 -14.11 -3.94 19.26
CA GLU A 49 -14.18 -3.86 20.72
C GLU A 49 -13.23 -4.88 21.37
N THR A 50 -13.21 -6.11 20.85
CA THR A 50 -12.28 -7.14 21.30
C THR A 50 -10.81 -6.71 21.14
N LYS A 51 -10.46 -6.13 19.99
CA LYS A 51 -9.09 -5.65 19.73
C LYS A 51 -8.73 -4.43 20.59
N LEU A 52 -9.66 -3.49 20.76
CA LEU A 52 -9.45 -2.30 21.59
C LEU A 52 -9.32 -2.66 23.08
N ALA A 53 -10.07 -3.65 23.56
CA ALA A 53 -9.92 -4.16 24.92
C ALA A 53 -8.54 -4.81 25.14
N ALA A 54 -7.99 -5.49 24.13
CA ALA A 54 -6.66 -6.08 24.19
C ALA A 54 -5.53 -5.05 24.02
N ASN A 55 -5.77 -3.97 23.26
CA ASN A 55 -4.83 -2.87 23.06
C ASN A 55 -5.56 -1.51 23.12
N PRO A 56 -5.65 -0.88 24.30
CA PRO A 56 -6.37 0.39 24.48
C PRO A 56 -5.78 1.58 23.71
N GLN A 57 -4.55 1.46 23.19
CA GLN A 57 -3.92 2.51 22.36
C GLN A 57 -4.37 2.46 20.90
N LEU A 58 -5.13 1.44 20.50
CA LEU A 58 -5.62 1.30 19.14
C LEU A 58 -6.59 2.45 18.81
N PHE A 59 -6.36 3.14 17.69
CA PHE A 59 -7.26 4.19 17.21
C PHE A 59 -7.84 3.84 15.84
N ASN A 60 -9.07 4.29 15.58
CA ASN A 60 -9.74 4.08 14.30
C ASN A 60 -9.41 5.22 13.32
N GLY A 61 -8.32 5.08 12.57
CA GLY A 61 -7.95 6.04 11.53
C GLY A 61 -8.81 5.90 10.27
N THR A 62 -9.19 7.03 9.68
CA THR A 62 -9.84 7.09 8.35
C THR A 62 -8.80 6.76 7.28
N LYS A 63 -9.19 6.04 6.22
CA LYS A 63 -8.31 5.62 5.12
C LYS A 63 -9.01 5.81 3.79
N PHE A 64 -8.25 6.01 2.71
CA PHE A 64 -8.81 5.93 1.36
C PHE A 64 -9.17 4.49 1.01
N ARG A 65 -10.30 4.30 0.33
CA ARG A 65 -10.77 3.02 -0.22
C ARG A 65 -10.60 3.02 -1.73
N LEU A 66 -10.03 1.97 -2.28
CA LEU A 66 -10.07 1.73 -3.72
C LEU A 66 -11.38 1.03 -4.09
N SER A 67 -12.20 1.68 -4.93
CA SER A 67 -13.38 1.03 -5.51
C SER A 67 -13.06 0.31 -6.79
N GLU A 68 -12.37 0.99 -7.71
CA GLU A 68 -11.96 0.44 -9.00
C GLU A 68 -10.75 1.22 -9.55
N PHE A 69 -10.07 0.63 -10.51
CA PHE A 69 -9.05 1.30 -11.29
C PHE A 69 -9.04 0.80 -12.74
N ALA A 70 -8.59 1.64 -13.66
CA ALA A 70 -8.37 1.31 -15.06
C ALA A 70 -7.04 1.90 -15.53
N ALA A 71 -6.16 1.03 -16.02
CA ALA A 71 -4.85 1.40 -16.55
C ALA A 71 -4.91 1.42 -18.09
N THR A 72 -4.40 2.50 -18.69
CA THR A 72 -4.28 2.68 -20.15
C THR A 72 -2.84 3.03 -20.52
N PRO A 73 -2.41 3.00 -21.78
CA PRO A 73 -1.03 3.33 -22.13
C PRO A 73 -0.54 4.71 -21.67
N THR A 74 -1.45 5.65 -21.41
CA THR A 74 -1.10 7.04 -21.07
C THR A 74 -1.50 7.45 -19.65
N GLU A 75 -2.50 6.79 -19.06
CA GLU A 75 -3.10 7.24 -17.81
C GLU A 75 -3.64 6.06 -16.96
N LEU A 76 -3.53 6.19 -15.64
CA LEU A 76 -4.20 5.37 -14.63
C LEU A 76 -5.33 6.16 -14.00
N HIS A 77 -6.56 5.68 -14.13
CA HIS A 77 -7.71 6.24 -13.42
C HIS A 77 -8.07 5.37 -12.23
N MET A 78 -8.32 5.98 -11.07
CA MET A 78 -8.74 5.28 -9.86
C MET A 78 -9.96 5.98 -9.24
N LYS A 79 -10.94 5.19 -8.81
CA LYS A 79 -12.10 5.72 -8.09
C LYS A 79 -12.01 5.41 -6.61
N TRP A 80 -11.99 6.47 -5.80
CA TRP A 80 -11.67 6.42 -4.39
C TRP A 80 -12.88 6.79 -3.55
N GLY A 81 -13.08 6.05 -2.47
CA GLY A 81 -13.96 6.45 -1.37
C GLY A 81 -13.17 6.57 -0.07
N LEU A 82 -13.89 6.63 1.04
CA LEU A 82 -13.35 6.47 2.38
C LEU A 82 -13.73 5.11 2.98
N THR A 83 -12.86 4.66 3.87
CA THR A 83 -13.03 3.54 4.79
C THR A 83 -12.29 3.87 6.08
N ASP A 84 -12.15 2.91 6.98
CA ASP A 84 -11.42 3.08 8.22
C ASP A 84 -10.71 1.79 8.64
N TYR A 85 -9.81 1.93 9.61
CA TYR A 85 -9.00 0.83 10.10
C TYR A 85 -9.85 -0.25 10.80
N LYS A 86 -10.90 0.15 11.52
CA LYS A 86 -11.89 -0.74 12.15
C LYS A 86 -12.53 -1.67 11.12
N THR A 87 -13.03 -1.14 10.01
CA THR A 87 -13.67 -1.89 8.93
C THR A 87 -12.68 -2.84 8.27
N TYR A 88 -11.44 -2.40 8.03
CA TYR A 88 -10.38 -3.28 7.52
C TYR A 88 -10.14 -4.48 8.44
N LEU A 89 -10.03 -4.25 9.75
CA LEU A 89 -9.80 -5.32 10.73
C LEU A 89 -10.96 -6.30 10.81
N GLY A 90 -12.21 -5.79 10.82
CA GLY A 90 -13.41 -6.63 10.89
C GLY A 90 -13.72 -7.42 9.61
N LEU A 91 -13.21 -6.97 8.44
CA LEU A 91 -13.49 -7.59 7.16
C LEU A 91 -12.23 -8.11 6.47
N CYS A 92 -11.43 -7.22 5.89
CA CYS A 92 -10.37 -7.58 4.96
C CYS A 92 -9.22 -8.37 5.60
N SER A 93 -8.99 -8.21 6.91
CA SER A 93 -7.99 -8.99 7.64
C SER A 93 -8.46 -10.40 8.03
N ARG A 94 -9.76 -10.71 7.82
CA ARG A 94 -10.43 -11.94 8.24
C ARG A 94 -10.79 -12.83 7.04
N CYS A 95 -9.87 -13.75 6.71
CA CYS A 95 -10.07 -14.70 5.61
C CYS A 95 -11.35 -15.54 5.73
N ASP A 96 -11.75 -15.88 6.95
CA ASP A 96 -12.98 -16.59 7.26
C ASP A 96 -14.21 -15.77 6.88
N VAL A 97 -14.24 -14.49 7.27
CA VAL A 97 -15.33 -13.56 6.95
C VAL A 97 -15.43 -13.33 5.45
N VAL A 98 -14.32 -12.97 4.80
CA VAL A 98 -14.30 -12.68 3.34
C VAL A 98 -14.80 -13.86 2.52
N SER A 99 -14.50 -15.10 2.94
CA SER A 99 -14.95 -16.31 2.23
C SER A 99 -16.47 -16.52 2.29
N THR A 100 -17.16 -15.86 3.22
CA THR A 100 -18.62 -15.96 3.39
C THR A 100 -19.40 -14.82 2.74
N LEU A 101 -18.70 -13.77 2.25
CA LEU A 101 -19.35 -12.62 1.62
C LEU A 101 -19.96 -12.94 0.25
N GLY A 102 -19.35 -13.88 -0.47
CA GLY A 102 -19.72 -14.21 -1.84
C GLY A 102 -20.71 -15.35 -1.88
N THR A 103 -21.72 -15.25 -2.73
CA THR A 103 -22.56 -16.39 -3.10
C THR A 103 -22.21 -16.85 -4.52
N PRO A 104 -22.58 -18.08 -4.93
CA PRO A 104 -22.40 -18.51 -6.32
C PRO A 104 -23.06 -17.56 -7.35
N THR A 105 -24.11 -16.83 -6.95
CA THR A 105 -24.83 -15.87 -7.81
C THR A 105 -24.27 -14.44 -7.76
N HIS A 106 -23.54 -14.08 -6.70
CA HIS A 106 -22.88 -12.79 -6.52
C HIS A 106 -21.45 -12.99 -6.01
N PRO A 107 -20.53 -13.45 -6.88
CA PRO A 107 -19.16 -13.76 -6.47
C PRO A 107 -18.31 -12.51 -6.23
N ASP A 108 -18.65 -11.37 -6.86
CA ASP A 108 -17.95 -10.11 -6.62
C ASP A 108 -18.46 -9.44 -5.34
N VAL A 109 -17.59 -9.44 -4.34
CA VAL A 109 -17.85 -8.90 -3.01
C VAL A 109 -17.09 -7.61 -2.74
N SER A 110 -16.34 -7.10 -3.73
CA SER A 110 -15.44 -5.95 -3.57
C SER A 110 -16.15 -4.71 -3.03
N MET A 111 -17.42 -4.52 -3.41
CA MET A 111 -18.26 -3.42 -2.92
C MET A 111 -18.47 -3.45 -1.40
N TYR A 112 -18.43 -4.63 -0.77
CA TYR A 112 -18.61 -4.80 0.67
C TYR A 112 -17.30 -4.76 1.45
N LEU A 113 -16.15 -4.69 0.78
CA LEU A 113 -14.84 -4.71 1.41
C LEU A 113 -14.32 -3.29 1.68
N SER A 114 -13.53 -3.15 2.75
CA SER A 114 -12.84 -1.90 3.07
C SER A 114 -11.91 -1.47 1.95
N ASN A 115 -11.14 -2.41 1.38
CA ASN A 115 -10.15 -2.19 0.33
C ASN A 115 -9.34 -0.90 0.55
N LYS A 116 -8.91 -0.69 1.80
CA LYS A 116 -8.03 0.42 2.14
C LYS A 116 -6.80 0.41 1.23
N ILE A 117 -6.42 1.57 0.74
CA ILE A 117 -5.26 1.74 -0.13
C ILE A 117 -4.00 1.67 0.72
N GLY A 118 -3.10 0.76 0.37
CA GLY A 118 -1.72 0.76 0.85
C GLY A 118 -0.74 1.18 -0.25
N VAL A 119 0.46 1.58 0.17
CA VAL A 119 1.59 1.90 -0.70
C VAL A 119 2.83 1.17 -0.19
N ALA A 120 3.72 0.78 -1.11
CA ALA A 120 4.96 0.07 -0.82
C ALA A 120 6.02 0.50 -1.82
N ALA A 121 7.27 0.67 -1.38
CA ALA A 121 8.37 1.14 -2.21
C ALA A 121 9.52 0.16 -2.31
N ALA A 122 9.90 -0.20 -3.53
CA ALA A 122 11.23 -0.66 -3.84
C ALA A 122 12.20 0.54 -3.75
N LEU A 123 12.79 0.76 -2.57
CA LEU A 123 13.82 1.76 -2.35
C LEU A 123 15.19 1.20 -2.78
N VAL A 124 15.74 1.73 -3.88
CA VAL A 124 17.03 1.32 -4.45
C VAL A 124 18.09 2.37 -4.16
N THR A 125 19.19 1.98 -3.52
CA THR A 125 20.33 2.84 -3.18
C THR A 125 21.23 3.11 -4.38
N ALA A 126 22.12 4.10 -4.26
CA ALA A 126 23.07 4.49 -5.32
C ALA A 126 24.05 3.36 -5.70
N ASP A 127 24.28 2.40 -4.80
CA ASP A 127 25.11 1.21 -5.02
C ASP A 127 24.29 -0.06 -5.39
N ASP A 128 23.11 0.15 -5.99
CA ASP A 128 22.20 -0.88 -6.52
C ASP A 128 21.79 -1.95 -5.49
N LYS A 129 21.39 -1.50 -4.30
CA LYS A 129 20.81 -2.36 -3.27
C LYS A 129 19.39 -1.96 -2.94
N LEU A 130 18.53 -2.96 -2.77
CA LEU A 130 17.21 -2.79 -2.21
C LEU A 130 17.27 -2.75 -0.69
N CYS A 131 16.59 -1.76 -0.12
CA CYS A 131 16.41 -1.61 1.31
C CYS A 131 15.15 -2.34 1.78
N PHE A 132 15.31 -3.23 2.77
CA PHE A 132 14.24 -3.94 3.46
C PHE A 132 14.21 -3.57 4.93
N LEU A 133 13.02 -3.58 5.52
CA LEU A 133 12.82 -3.49 6.96
C LEU A 133 12.58 -4.87 7.55
N LYS A 134 13.30 -5.22 8.61
CA LYS A 134 12.98 -6.41 9.41
C LYS A 134 11.90 -6.06 10.43
N ARG A 135 10.65 -6.46 10.16
CA ARG A 135 9.52 -6.20 11.07
C ARG A 135 9.79 -6.79 12.45
N SER A 136 9.40 -6.06 13.49
CA SER A 136 9.48 -6.52 14.88
C SER A 136 8.65 -7.79 15.12
N ALA A 137 8.96 -8.52 16.19
CA ALA A 137 8.15 -9.68 16.61
C ALA A 137 6.81 -9.27 17.23
N THR A 138 6.66 -8.01 17.65
CA THR A 138 5.51 -7.51 18.42
C THR A 138 4.44 -6.81 17.57
N VAL A 139 4.68 -6.62 16.27
CA VAL A 139 3.71 -5.97 15.38
C VAL A 139 2.49 -6.86 15.14
N GLY A 140 1.32 -6.23 14.98
CA GLY A 140 0.05 -6.93 14.82
C GLY A 140 -0.13 -7.68 13.49
N ALA A 141 0.72 -7.41 12.50
CA ALA A 141 0.69 -8.07 11.20
C ALA A 141 2.11 -8.49 10.75
N TYR A 142 2.22 -9.75 10.32
CA TYR A 142 3.43 -10.33 9.71
C TYR A 142 4.72 -10.18 10.56
N PRO A 143 4.71 -10.57 11.85
CA PRO A 143 5.88 -10.43 12.71
C PRO A 143 7.07 -11.21 12.16
N ASN A 144 8.27 -10.66 12.30
CA ASN A 144 9.54 -11.22 11.82
C ASN A 144 9.68 -11.42 10.31
N LEU A 145 8.73 -10.97 9.47
CA LEU A 145 8.94 -10.97 8.02
C LEU A 145 9.78 -9.76 7.59
N LEU A 146 10.34 -9.84 6.39
CA LEU A 146 10.91 -8.68 5.72
C LEU A 146 9.79 -7.90 5.03
N ASP A 147 9.86 -6.59 5.16
CA ASP A 147 9.01 -5.64 4.47
C ASP A 147 9.85 -4.70 3.62
N VAL A 148 9.18 -3.95 2.77
CA VAL A 148 9.74 -2.76 2.11
C VAL A 148 9.11 -1.52 2.75
N PRO A 149 9.72 -0.32 2.61
CA PRO A 149 9.12 0.88 3.15
C PRO A 149 7.71 1.12 2.63
N GLY A 150 6.83 1.60 3.48
CA GLY A 150 5.50 2.06 3.07
C GLY A 150 4.40 1.81 4.09
N GLY A 151 3.27 2.47 3.85
CA GLY A 151 2.09 2.33 4.70
C GLY A 151 0.83 2.71 3.93
N HIS A 152 0.18 3.81 4.31
CA HIS A 152 -1.14 4.16 3.77
C HIS A 152 -1.33 5.66 3.64
N PRO A 153 -1.69 6.18 2.45
CA PRO A 153 -2.09 7.57 2.33
C PRO A 153 -3.29 7.87 3.25
N GLU A 154 -3.25 9.02 3.92
CA GLU A 154 -4.24 9.40 4.92
C GLU A 154 -5.12 10.55 4.45
N PRO A 155 -6.45 10.39 4.40
CA PRO A 155 -7.37 11.48 4.05
C PRO A 155 -7.20 12.75 4.88
N THR A 156 -6.84 12.58 6.15
CA THR A 156 -6.65 13.67 7.10
C THR A 156 -5.43 14.54 6.78
N HIS A 157 -4.44 14.06 6.03
CA HIS A 157 -3.30 14.87 5.59
C HIS A 157 -3.68 15.93 4.55
N ILE A 158 -4.82 15.74 3.87
CA ILE A 158 -5.36 16.68 2.88
C ILE A 158 -6.72 17.26 3.30
N ASP A 159 -7.00 17.29 4.61
CA ASP A 159 -8.20 17.84 5.22
C ASP A 159 -9.52 17.17 4.76
N ILE A 160 -9.45 15.86 4.46
CA ILE A 160 -10.61 15.07 4.07
C ILE A 160 -11.05 14.16 5.22
N ASP A 161 -12.33 14.27 5.60
CA ASP A 161 -13.01 13.38 6.52
C ASP A 161 -14.40 12.98 5.99
N TRP A 162 -15.18 12.25 6.79
CA TRP A 162 -16.54 11.84 6.40
C TRP A 162 -17.51 12.99 6.15
N ARG A 163 -17.25 14.20 6.67
CA ARG A 163 -18.09 15.39 6.49
C ARG A 163 -17.67 16.20 5.28
N SER A 164 -16.38 16.22 4.95
CA SER A 164 -15.85 16.93 3.78
C SER A 164 -15.74 16.06 2.52
N LEU A 165 -15.99 14.75 2.61
CA LEU A 165 -15.99 13.84 1.46
C LEU A 165 -16.98 14.29 0.38
N PRO A 166 -16.52 14.62 -0.84
CA PRO A 166 -17.40 15.04 -1.92
C PRO A 166 -18.41 13.97 -2.33
N THR A 167 -19.60 14.39 -2.76
CA THR A 167 -20.57 13.50 -3.41
C THR A 167 -20.35 13.45 -4.92
N VAL A 168 -19.97 14.58 -5.53
CA VAL A 168 -19.58 14.68 -6.93
C VAL A 168 -18.07 14.96 -6.97
N PRO A 169 -17.27 14.19 -7.73
CA PRO A 169 -15.83 14.43 -7.83
C PRO A 169 -15.54 15.85 -8.35
N ASP A 170 -14.54 16.50 -7.75
CA ASP A 170 -14.05 17.81 -8.18
C ASP A 170 -12.53 17.76 -8.43
N GLY A 171 -12.07 18.54 -9.40
CA GLY A 171 -10.67 18.49 -9.85
C GLY A 171 -9.65 18.85 -8.78
N ALA A 172 -9.91 19.89 -7.99
CA ALA A 172 -8.96 20.36 -6.98
C ALA A 172 -8.76 19.34 -5.84
N THR A 173 -9.83 18.70 -5.38
CA THR A 173 -9.73 17.62 -4.40
C THR A 173 -9.05 16.39 -4.98
N ASN A 174 -9.38 16.04 -6.22
CA ASN A 174 -8.77 14.90 -6.91
C ASN A 174 -7.25 15.09 -7.11
N ASP A 175 -6.80 16.30 -7.45
CA ASP A 175 -5.38 16.62 -7.60
C ASP A 175 -4.64 16.45 -6.25
N ARG A 176 -5.22 16.94 -5.14
CA ARG A 176 -4.66 16.71 -3.79
C ARG A 176 -4.62 15.23 -3.40
N CYS A 177 -5.58 14.42 -3.84
CA CYS A 177 -5.52 12.97 -3.64
C CYS A 177 -4.37 12.33 -4.41
N VAL A 178 -4.08 12.79 -5.63
CA VAL A 178 -2.92 12.31 -6.40
C VAL A 178 -1.62 12.74 -5.73
N ASP A 179 -1.54 13.97 -5.22
CA ASP A 179 -0.38 14.43 -4.48
C ASP A 179 -0.14 13.59 -3.23
N GLU A 180 -1.14 13.44 -2.35
CA GLU A 180 -1.06 12.59 -1.16
C GLU A 180 -0.67 11.15 -1.51
N PHE A 181 -1.17 10.58 -2.61
CA PHE A 181 -0.82 9.23 -3.02
C PHE A 181 0.67 9.02 -3.31
N PHE A 182 1.32 10.01 -3.92
CA PHE A 182 2.74 9.96 -4.25
C PHE A 182 3.62 10.52 -3.13
N ASP A 183 3.13 11.49 -2.39
CA ASP A 183 3.86 12.10 -1.26
C ASP A 183 3.89 11.13 -0.08
N SER A 184 2.81 10.38 0.18
CA SER A 184 2.75 9.43 1.30
C SER A 184 3.86 8.41 1.21
N ILE A 185 4.18 7.87 0.02
CA ILE A 185 5.24 6.85 -0.08
C ILE A 185 6.63 7.43 0.19
N THR A 186 6.90 8.68 -0.17
CA THR A 186 8.17 9.34 0.20
C THR A 186 8.22 9.70 1.67
N THR A 187 7.10 10.12 2.25
CA THR A 187 6.98 10.38 3.69
C THR A 187 7.26 9.12 4.49
N GLU A 188 6.65 7.98 4.13
CA GLU A 188 6.88 6.68 4.78
C GLU A 188 8.35 6.25 4.69
N ILE A 189 9.01 6.45 3.53
CA ILE A 189 10.45 6.20 3.43
C ILE A 189 11.25 7.09 4.39
N CYS A 190 10.93 8.38 4.47
CA CYS A 190 11.60 9.29 5.39
C CYS A 190 11.36 8.91 6.86
N GLU A 191 10.14 8.53 7.23
CA GLU A 191 9.76 8.21 8.62
C GLU A 191 10.31 6.86 9.08
N GLU A 192 10.27 5.84 8.22
CA GLU A 192 10.71 4.48 8.55
C GLU A 192 12.21 4.25 8.35
N VAL A 193 12.83 4.91 7.36
CA VAL A 193 14.24 4.70 6.98
C VAL A 193 15.14 5.86 7.43
N ASN A 194 14.57 7.01 7.78
CA ASN A 194 15.26 8.23 8.21
C ASN A 194 16.15 8.90 7.16
N VAL A 195 15.92 8.63 5.87
CA VAL A 195 16.68 9.28 4.79
C VAL A 195 16.08 10.64 4.43
N PRO A 196 16.89 11.66 4.09
CA PRO A 196 16.35 12.97 3.72
C PRO A 196 15.57 12.91 2.41
N LEU A 197 14.41 13.58 2.34
CA LEU A 197 13.57 13.65 1.14
C LEU A 197 14.36 14.10 -0.10
N ALA A 198 15.30 15.04 0.05
CA ALA A 198 16.13 15.55 -1.04
C ALA A 198 17.04 14.49 -1.69
N THR A 199 17.22 13.32 -1.06
CA THR A 199 17.98 12.19 -1.60
C THR A 199 17.13 11.22 -2.41
N LEU A 200 15.79 11.39 -2.40
CA LEU A 200 14.85 10.50 -3.07
C LEU A 200 14.48 11.05 -4.46
N SER A 201 14.47 10.16 -5.46
CA SER A 201 13.90 10.47 -6.77
C SER A 201 12.37 10.56 -6.68
N PRO A 202 11.70 11.26 -7.61
CA PRO A 202 10.24 11.16 -7.75
C PRO A 202 9.79 9.69 -7.87
N PRO A 203 8.74 9.27 -7.13
CA PRO A 203 8.26 7.88 -7.18
C PRO A 203 7.71 7.51 -8.55
N ARG A 204 8.00 6.27 -8.98
CA ARG A 204 7.47 5.70 -10.23
C ARG A 204 6.55 4.53 -9.91
N LEU A 205 5.30 4.59 -10.36
CA LEU A 205 4.28 3.60 -10.03
C LEU A 205 4.33 2.39 -10.98
N LEU A 206 4.64 1.21 -10.44
CA LEU A 206 4.86 -0.01 -11.21
C LEU A 206 3.59 -0.84 -11.41
N GLY A 207 2.70 -0.83 -10.42
CA GLY A 207 1.55 -1.73 -10.38
C GLY A 207 0.87 -1.75 -9.02
N VAL A 208 -0.03 -2.73 -8.85
CA VAL A 208 -0.73 -2.96 -7.58
C VAL A 208 -0.69 -4.44 -7.21
N THR A 209 -0.44 -4.70 -5.94
CA THR A 209 -0.53 -6.04 -5.34
C THR A 209 -1.86 -6.17 -4.61
N MET A 210 -2.69 -7.11 -5.06
CA MET A 210 -3.95 -7.46 -4.42
C MET A 210 -3.68 -8.57 -3.39
N GLN A 211 -3.83 -8.25 -2.11
CA GLN A 211 -3.39 -9.09 -1.00
C GLN A 211 -4.52 -9.98 -0.44
N GLY A 212 -4.22 -11.26 -0.28
CA GLY A 212 -5.11 -12.23 0.38
C GLY A 212 -6.43 -12.44 -0.36
N LYS A 213 -7.41 -13.01 0.36
CA LYS A 213 -8.76 -13.25 -0.17
C LYS A 213 -9.57 -11.96 -0.36
N ALA A 214 -9.30 -10.95 0.47
CA ALA A 214 -9.95 -9.65 0.37
C ALA A 214 -9.45 -8.82 -0.82
N ALA A 215 -8.36 -9.26 -1.47
CA ALA A 215 -7.71 -8.50 -2.53
C ALA A 215 -7.39 -7.06 -2.09
N THR A 216 -6.97 -6.86 -0.83
CA THR A 216 -6.63 -5.53 -0.30
C THR A 216 -5.47 -4.94 -1.12
N PRO A 217 -5.62 -3.76 -1.74
CA PRO A 217 -4.63 -3.22 -2.66
C PRO A 217 -3.43 -2.62 -1.92
N SER A 218 -2.24 -2.89 -2.43
CA SER A 218 -1.00 -2.18 -2.08
C SER A 218 -0.28 -1.79 -3.37
N PHE A 219 -0.19 -0.50 -3.65
CA PHE A 219 0.46 0.02 -4.86
C PHE A 219 1.97 0.00 -4.69
N ALA A 220 2.68 -0.49 -5.71
CA ALA A 220 4.12 -0.67 -5.68
C ALA A 220 4.81 0.44 -6.45
N PHE A 221 5.71 1.14 -5.77
CA PHE A 221 6.52 2.22 -6.32
C PHE A 221 7.99 1.80 -6.42
N LEU A 222 8.69 2.34 -7.40
CA LEU A 222 10.15 2.40 -7.44
C LEU A 222 10.58 3.81 -7.01
N VAL A 223 11.48 3.87 -6.03
CA VAL A 223 12.12 5.10 -5.58
C VAL A 223 13.63 4.88 -5.54
N GLN A 224 14.39 5.73 -6.22
CA GLN A 224 15.86 5.70 -6.17
C GLN A 224 16.36 6.67 -5.10
N CYS A 225 17.38 6.25 -4.36
CA CYS A 225 18.06 7.07 -3.37
C CYS A 225 19.47 7.40 -3.86
N SER A 226 19.87 8.67 -3.76
CA SER A 226 21.23 9.11 -4.11
C SER A 226 22.29 8.68 -3.09
N LEU A 227 21.89 8.14 -1.93
CA LEU A 227 22.78 7.58 -0.92
C LEU A 227 23.05 6.10 -1.21
N ASP A 228 24.26 5.64 -0.92
CA ASP A 228 24.57 4.22 -0.87
C ASP A 228 23.99 3.56 0.40
N ALA A 229 23.99 2.23 0.43
CA ALA A 229 23.44 1.48 1.57
C ALA A 229 24.13 1.79 2.91
N ALA A 230 25.41 2.14 2.92
CA ALA A 230 26.12 2.45 4.16
C ALA A 230 25.66 3.81 4.71
N ALA A 231 25.49 4.81 3.85
CA ALA A 231 24.95 6.10 4.22
C ALA A 231 23.47 6.01 4.66
N VAL A 232 22.65 5.20 3.97
CA VAL A 232 21.26 4.94 4.39
C VAL A 232 21.22 4.28 5.77
N ALA A 233 22.07 3.29 6.05
CA ALA A 233 22.18 2.69 7.38
C ALA A 233 22.58 3.73 8.44
N GLY A 234 23.55 4.60 8.13
CA GLY A 234 23.96 5.70 9.01
C GLY A 234 22.88 6.75 9.27
N CYS A 235 21.95 6.95 8.33
CA CYS A 235 20.74 7.74 8.56
C CYS A 235 19.79 7.02 9.53
N TYR A 236 19.50 5.74 9.29
CA TYR A 236 18.62 4.95 10.16
C TYR A 236 19.13 4.87 11.61
N ASP A 237 20.43 4.73 11.81
CA ASP A 237 21.04 4.67 13.15
C ASP A 237 20.87 5.96 13.97
N GLN A 238 20.53 7.09 13.33
CA GLN A 238 20.18 8.35 14.02
C GLN A 238 18.76 8.34 14.61
N GLY A 239 17.98 7.28 14.35
CA GLY A 239 16.64 7.06 14.88
C GLY A 239 15.54 7.45 13.88
N PRO A 240 14.90 6.49 13.19
CA PRO A 240 13.69 6.77 12.43
C PRO A 240 12.55 7.20 13.37
N VAL A 241 11.56 7.91 12.81
CA VAL A 241 10.35 8.32 13.55
C VAL A 241 9.62 7.07 14.05
N ASP A 242 9.54 6.04 13.21
CA ASP A 242 8.81 4.78 13.48
C ASP A 242 9.72 3.63 13.95
N GLN A 243 10.68 3.96 14.82
CA GLN A 243 11.68 3.02 15.38
C GLN A 243 11.13 1.74 16.04
N TYR A 244 9.83 1.67 16.34
CA TYR A 244 9.20 0.52 16.98
C TYR A 244 8.67 -0.53 15.98
N GLU A 245 8.49 -0.17 14.71
CA GLU A 245 7.90 -1.05 13.70
C GLU A 245 8.92 -2.03 13.11
N ALA A 246 10.15 -1.57 12.92
CA ALA A 246 11.26 -2.33 12.38
C ALA A 246 12.42 -2.47 13.39
N THR A 247 13.12 -3.59 13.32
CA THR A 247 14.25 -3.89 14.21
C THR A 247 15.60 -3.55 13.60
N LYS A 248 15.67 -3.49 12.27
CA LYS A 248 16.86 -3.12 11.48
C LYS A 248 16.53 -3.03 10.00
N LEU A 249 17.41 -2.35 9.26
CA LEU A 249 17.46 -2.42 7.81
C LEU A 249 18.27 -3.63 7.33
N ILE A 250 17.91 -4.15 6.17
CA ILE A 250 18.65 -5.17 5.44
C ILE A 250 18.80 -4.72 4.00
N PHE A 251 20.03 -4.77 3.48
CA PHE A 251 20.32 -4.41 2.10
C PHE A 251 20.71 -5.65 1.30
N GLN A 252 20.16 -5.80 0.11
CA GLN A 252 20.51 -6.86 -0.83
C GLN A 252 20.63 -6.29 -2.23
N SER A 253 21.56 -6.80 -3.05
CA SER A 253 21.68 -6.32 -4.43
C SER A 253 20.37 -6.57 -5.19
N THR A 254 19.99 -5.60 -6.01
CA THR A 254 18.74 -5.64 -6.77
C THR A 254 18.63 -6.93 -7.59
N GLN A 255 19.72 -7.29 -8.29
CA GLN A 255 19.80 -8.49 -9.10
C GLN A 255 19.56 -9.79 -8.30
N ASN A 256 20.12 -9.90 -7.10
CA ASN A 256 19.95 -11.11 -6.29
C ASN A 256 18.52 -11.24 -5.80
N VAL A 257 17.92 -10.12 -5.39
CA VAL A 257 16.55 -10.08 -4.90
C VAL A 257 15.57 -10.49 -6.01
N VAL A 258 15.64 -9.88 -7.19
CA VAL A 258 14.68 -10.20 -8.27
C VAL A 258 14.76 -11.66 -8.72
N ASN A 259 15.95 -12.27 -8.60
CA ASN A 259 16.16 -13.68 -8.93
C ASN A 259 15.71 -14.65 -7.81
N SER A 260 15.66 -14.21 -6.56
CA SER A 260 15.50 -15.12 -5.40
C SER A 260 14.42 -14.75 -4.40
N TRP A 261 13.67 -13.66 -4.59
CA TRP A 261 12.69 -13.17 -3.61
C TRP A 261 11.65 -14.22 -3.20
N ARG A 262 11.35 -15.21 -4.05
CA ARG A 262 10.43 -16.31 -3.76
C ARG A 262 10.88 -17.20 -2.59
N SER A 263 12.17 -17.24 -2.26
CA SER A 263 12.71 -18.00 -1.12
C SER A 263 12.86 -17.15 0.15
N VAL A 264 12.54 -15.86 0.09
CA VAL A 264 12.68 -14.91 1.20
C VAL A 264 11.34 -14.75 1.91
N GLY A 265 11.37 -14.72 3.25
CA GLY A 265 10.18 -14.49 4.08
C GLY A 265 9.70 -13.04 4.02
N LEU A 266 9.05 -12.66 2.94
CA LEU A 266 8.50 -11.32 2.69
C LEU A 266 7.02 -11.22 3.09
N THR A 267 6.59 -10.03 3.51
CA THR A 267 5.16 -9.68 3.58
C THR A 267 4.51 -9.77 2.19
N PRO A 268 3.18 -9.93 2.08
CA PRO A 268 2.53 -10.00 0.77
C PRO A 268 2.73 -8.74 -0.08
N SER A 269 2.69 -7.54 0.53
CA SER A 269 2.97 -6.26 -0.13
C SER A 269 4.41 -6.19 -0.64
N ALA A 270 5.40 -6.50 0.20
CA ALA A 270 6.81 -6.51 -0.20
C ALA A 270 7.07 -7.52 -1.32
N ALA A 271 6.56 -8.75 -1.19
CA ALA A 271 6.72 -9.77 -2.23
C ALA A 271 6.13 -9.34 -3.58
N GLY A 272 4.97 -8.67 -3.57
CA GLY A 272 4.37 -8.15 -4.79
C GLY A 272 5.10 -6.92 -5.35
N CYS A 273 5.61 -6.04 -4.49
CA CYS A 273 6.44 -4.91 -4.89
C CYS A 273 7.73 -5.38 -5.59
N ILE A 274 8.41 -6.37 -5.03
CA ILE A 274 9.62 -6.95 -5.64
C ILE A 274 9.32 -7.69 -6.94
N GLU A 275 8.19 -8.39 -7.03
CA GLU A 275 7.78 -9.01 -8.30
C GLU A 275 7.56 -7.95 -9.40
N LEU A 276 6.87 -6.86 -9.07
CA LEU A 276 6.61 -5.76 -10.01
C LEU A 276 7.90 -5.03 -10.41
N LEU A 277 8.84 -4.85 -9.47
CA LEU A 277 10.17 -4.35 -9.77
C LEU A 277 10.94 -5.27 -10.73
N GLY A 278 10.91 -6.58 -10.49
CA GLY A 278 11.56 -7.55 -11.38
C GLY A 278 11.05 -7.42 -12.82
N ARG A 279 9.72 -7.31 -12.99
CA ARG A 279 9.10 -7.08 -14.31
C ARG A 279 9.54 -5.75 -14.93
N TYR A 280 9.69 -4.68 -14.15
CA TYR A 280 10.19 -3.40 -14.64
C TYR A 280 11.61 -3.51 -15.18
N LEU A 281 12.51 -4.17 -14.43
CA LEU A 281 13.91 -4.33 -14.85
C LEU A 281 14.05 -5.24 -16.08
N GLU A 282 13.15 -6.22 -16.26
CA GLU A 282 13.09 -7.04 -17.48
C GLU A 282 12.82 -6.19 -18.73
N TYR A 283 11.97 -5.16 -18.65
CA TYR A 283 11.73 -4.23 -19.76
C TYR A 283 12.89 -3.28 -20.00
N ASP A 284 13.52 -2.78 -18.94
CA ASP A 284 14.66 -1.85 -19.02
C ASP A 284 15.90 -2.49 -19.69
N HIS A 285 16.05 -3.81 -19.58
CA HIS A 285 17.11 -4.56 -20.26
C HIS A 285 16.82 -4.90 -21.74
N VAL A 286 15.60 -4.67 -22.23
CA VAL A 286 15.18 -4.96 -23.62
C VAL A 286 15.12 -3.69 -24.48
N ALA A 287 15.12 -2.50 -23.86
CA ALA A 287 15.15 -1.19 -24.51
C ALA A 287 16.59 -0.71 -24.78
#